data_AF-A0A177Q7T8-F1
#
_entry.id   AF-A0A177Q7T8-F1
#
_cell.length_a   1.000
_cell.length_b   1.000
_cell.length_c   1.000
_cell.angle_alpha   90.00
_cell.angle_beta   90.00
_cell.angle_gamma   90.00
#
_symmetry.space_group_name_H-M   'P 1'
#
loop_
_entity.id
_entity.type
_entity.pdbx_description
1 polymer ?
#
loop_
_entity_poly.entity_id
_entity_poly.type
_entity_poly.pdbx_seq_one_letter_code
_entity_poly.pdbx_strand_id
1 'polypeptide(L)'
;MSSSVLFTRAAGIALVLSITATAIVTAAPADVAMIKSRQEKLRDMGSALKQIDDELKRRSPDWENVIQPNVQILHERSPFILKWFPKGSGPEAGAKTYALPAIWQKGDDFNKQARG
;
A
#
# COMPACT_ATOMS: atom_id res chain seq x y z
N MET A 1 -45.54 32.05 -46.70
CA MET A 1 -45.62 30.60 -46.99
C MET A 1 -44.22 30.09 -47.25
N SER A 2 -43.76 29.14 -46.42
CA SER A 2 -42.62 28.19 -46.54
C SER A 2 -41.25 28.63 -47.09
N SER A 3 -40.10 28.20 -46.58
CA SER A 3 -39.70 27.47 -45.36
C SER A 3 -38.16 27.51 -45.28
N SER A 4 -37.67 27.84 -44.08
CA SER A 4 -36.51 27.33 -43.34
C SER A 4 -35.09 27.18 -43.97
N VAL A 5 -34.17 27.74 -43.18
CA VAL A 5 -32.75 28.03 -43.36
C VAL A 5 -31.80 26.82 -43.30
N LEU A 6 -30.74 26.93 -44.10
CA LEU A 6 -29.46 26.20 -44.13
C LEU A 6 -28.82 26.01 -42.74
N PHE A 7 -28.18 24.85 -42.48
CA PHE A 7 -26.89 24.77 -41.74
C PHE A 7 -26.19 23.41 -41.96
N THR A 8 -25.14 23.41 -42.78
CA THR A 8 -24.13 22.36 -42.94
C THR A 8 -23.05 22.51 -41.87
N ARG A 9 -22.61 21.46 -41.16
CA ARG A 9 -21.26 21.39 -40.55
C ARG A 9 -20.69 19.97 -40.48
N ALA A 10 -19.39 19.91 -40.75
CA ALA A 10 -18.53 18.75 -40.98
C ALA A 10 -18.13 17.98 -39.71
N ALA A 11 -17.83 16.68 -39.88
CA ALA A 11 -17.21 15.81 -38.89
C ALA A 11 -15.69 16.05 -38.84
N GLY A 12 -15.17 16.43 -37.67
CA GLY A 12 -13.73 16.61 -37.41
C GLY A 12 -13.25 15.68 -36.30
N ILE A 13 -12.18 14.93 -36.58
CA ILE A 13 -11.47 13.99 -35.71
C ILE A 13 -10.83 14.76 -34.54
N ALA A 14 -11.11 14.35 -33.30
CA ALA A 14 -10.44 14.87 -32.10
C ALA A 14 -9.50 13.82 -31.50
N LEU A 15 -8.20 14.00 -31.76
CA LEU A 15 -7.08 13.31 -31.10
C LEU A 15 -6.95 13.82 -29.66
N VAL A 16 -7.29 12.99 -28.67
CA VAL A 16 -7.11 13.33 -27.25
C VAL A 16 -5.68 12.98 -26.84
N LEU A 17 -4.81 14.00 -26.80
CA LEU A 17 -3.52 13.93 -26.11
C LEU A 17 -3.75 14.13 -24.60
N SER A 18 -3.78 13.04 -23.84
CA SER A 18 -3.80 13.08 -22.39
C SER A 18 -2.40 13.39 -21.85
N ILE A 19 -2.14 14.66 -21.54
CA ILE A 19 -0.95 15.07 -20.80
C ILE A 19 -1.18 14.72 -19.33
N THR A 20 -0.60 13.61 -18.87
CA THR A 20 -0.53 13.33 -17.42
C THR A 20 0.60 14.16 -16.83
N ALA A 21 0.25 15.26 -16.15
CA ALA A 21 1.19 16.04 -15.37
C ALA A 21 1.71 15.20 -14.19
N THR A 22 2.97 14.77 -14.26
CA THR A 22 3.63 14.08 -13.14
C THR A 22 3.99 15.11 -12.08
N ALA A 23 3.11 15.31 -11.10
CA ALA A 23 3.45 16.10 -9.92
C ALA A 23 4.60 15.42 -9.16
N ILE A 24 5.76 16.07 -9.13
CA ILE A 24 6.90 15.66 -8.30
C ILE A 24 6.51 15.94 -6.85
N VAL A 25 5.98 14.93 -6.15
CA VAL A 25 5.69 15.04 -4.72
C VAL A 25 6.97 14.77 -3.95
N THR A 26 7.52 15.81 -3.34
CA THR A 26 8.61 15.71 -2.37
C THR A 26 8.07 15.13 -1.07
N ALA A 27 8.66 14.03 -0.60
CA ALA A 27 8.28 13.37 0.64
C ALA A 27 8.50 14.25 1.88
N ALA A 28 7.58 14.24 2.85
CA ALA A 28 7.84 14.89 4.12
C ALA A 28 8.83 14.05 4.97
N PRO A 29 9.66 14.65 5.83
CA PRO A 29 10.58 13.91 6.70
C PRO A 29 9.89 12.82 7.54
N ALA A 30 8.64 13.05 7.95
CA ALA A 30 7.83 12.08 8.68
C ALA A 30 7.48 10.84 7.85
N ASP A 31 7.27 10.99 6.54
CA ASP A 31 6.97 9.87 5.63
C ASP A 31 8.20 8.99 5.42
N VAL A 32 9.39 9.60 5.39
CA VAL A 32 10.67 8.88 5.34
C VAL A 32 10.92 8.13 6.65
N ALA A 33 10.63 8.76 7.80
CA ALA A 33 10.71 8.12 9.11
C ALA A 33 9.76 6.91 9.24
N MET A 34 8.64 6.92 8.52
CA MET A 34 7.70 5.78 8.46
C MET A 34 8.36 4.53 7.87
N ILE A 35 9.37 4.65 7.01
CA ILE A 35 10.03 3.49 6.37
C ILE A 35 10.66 2.57 7.43
N LYS A 36 11.46 3.14 8.34
CA LYS A 36 12.09 2.38 9.42
C LYS A 36 11.03 1.78 10.35
N SER A 37 10.06 2.61 10.77
CA SER A 37 9.01 2.17 11.68
C SER A 37 8.15 1.04 11.10
N ARG A 38 7.83 1.09 9.80
CA ARG A 38 7.16 0.01 9.07
C ARG A 38 7.98 -1.28 9.09
N GLN A 39 9.28 -1.18 8.79
CA GLN A 39 10.16 -2.35 8.74
C GLN A 39 10.28 -3.05 10.09
N GLU A 40 10.42 -2.28 11.18
CA GLU A 40 10.42 -2.82 12.55
C GLU A 40 9.10 -3.51 12.84
N LYS A 41 7.96 -2.87 12.52
CA LYS A 41 6.66 -3.47 12.76
C LYS A 41 6.45 -4.79 12.02
N LEU A 42 6.85 -4.86 10.76
CA LEU A 42 6.77 -6.08 9.95
C LEU A 42 7.74 -7.16 10.44
N ARG A 43 8.92 -6.79 10.92
CA ARG A 43 9.87 -7.72 11.54
C ARG A 43 9.31 -8.34 12.82
N ASP A 44 8.69 -7.53 13.67
CA ASP A 44 8.04 -8.02 14.89
C ASP A 44 6.91 -9.00 14.56
N MET A 45 6.06 -8.67 13.58
CA MET A 45 4.99 -9.56 13.13
C MET A 45 5.54 -10.89 12.57
N GLY A 46 6.60 -10.83 11.75
CA GLY A 46 7.26 -12.03 11.24
C GLY A 46 7.90 -12.88 12.34
N SER A 47 8.49 -12.24 13.35
CA SER A 47 9.05 -12.92 14.54
C SER A 47 7.94 -13.59 15.35
N ALA A 48 6.83 -12.90 15.58
CA ALA A 48 5.67 -13.44 16.30
C ALA A 48 5.08 -14.65 15.57
N LEU A 49 4.91 -14.56 14.25
CA LEU A 49 4.45 -15.67 13.43
C LEU A 49 5.40 -16.88 13.50
N LYS A 50 6.72 -16.62 13.45
CA LYS A 50 7.72 -17.68 13.61
C LYS A 50 7.63 -18.36 14.97
N GLN A 51 7.48 -17.61 16.06
CA GLN A 51 7.36 -18.17 17.40
C GLN A 51 6.10 -19.04 17.52
N ILE A 52 4.97 -18.60 16.95
CA ILE A 52 3.75 -19.41 16.90
C ILE A 52 4.00 -20.72 16.12
N ASP A 53 4.59 -20.63 14.92
CA ASP A 53 4.87 -21.79 14.07
C ASP A 53 5.85 -22.78 14.75
N ASP A 54 6.90 -22.29 15.39
CA ASP A 54 7.85 -23.11 16.14
C ASP A 54 7.18 -23.78 17.36
N GLU A 55 6.31 -23.06 18.08
CA GLU A 55 5.59 -23.60 19.24
C GLU A 55 4.57 -24.67 18.85
N LEU A 56 3.83 -24.46 17.76
CA LEU A 56 2.84 -25.41 17.24
C LEU A 56 3.47 -26.73 16.78
N LYS A 57 4.77 -26.75 16.45
CA LYS A 57 5.51 -27.98 16.09
C LYS A 57 5.93 -28.81 17.31
N ARG A 58 5.79 -28.29 18.53
CA ARG A 58 6.18 -29.00 19.75
C ARG A 58 5.14 -30.05 20.13
N ARG A 59 5.58 -31.08 20.87
CA ARG A 59 4.71 -32.16 21.34
C ARG A 59 3.57 -31.67 22.25
N SER A 60 3.85 -30.63 23.02
CA SER A 60 2.91 -29.95 23.93
C SER A 60 3.15 -28.44 23.84
N PRO A 61 2.38 -27.71 23.00
CA PRO A 61 2.50 -26.26 22.84
C PRO A 61 2.10 -25.47 24.10
N ASP A 62 2.82 -24.40 24.39
CA ASP A 62 2.47 -23.39 25.40
C ASP A 62 1.54 -22.33 24.80
N TRP A 63 0.24 -22.50 25.05
CA TRP A 63 -0.79 -21.60 24.56
C TRP A 63 -0.77 -20.23 25.23
N GLU A 64 -0.56 -20.19 26.54
CA GLU A 64 -0.76 -18.99 27.36
C GLU A 64 0.44 -18.04 27.30
N ASN A 65 1.66 -18.58 27.34
CA ASN A 65 2.86 -17.74 27.43
C ASN A 65 3.54 -17.50 26.09
N VAL A 66 3.26 -18.31 25.06
CA VAL A 66 3.90 -18.19 23.74
C VAL A 66 2.88 -17.87 22.65
N ILE A 67 1.84 -18.69 22.47
CA ILE A 67 0.95 -18.50 21.32
C ILE A 67 0.08 -17.25 21.48
N GLN A 68 -0.68 -17.12 22.57
CA GLN A 68 -1.60 -15.99 22.75
C GLN A 68 -0.90 -14.61 22.68
N PRO A 69 0.24 -14.37 23.34
CA PRO A 69 0.93 -13.08 23.25
C PRO A 69 1.41 -12.75 21.83
N ASN A 70 1.92 -13.75 21.10
CA ASN A 70 2.36 -13.55 19.72
C ASN A 70 1.18 -13.34 18.75
N VAL A 71 0.04 -14.01 18.97
CA VAL A 71 -1.20 -13.76 18.23
C VAL A 71 -1.70 -12.34 18.46
N GLN A 72 -1.60 -11.84 19.70
CA GLN A 72 -1.99 -10.47 20.05
C GLN A 72 -1.16 -9.44 19.27
N ILE A 73 0.15 -9.64 19.10
CA ILE A 73 1.01 -8.78 18.27
C ILE A 73 0.48 -8.68 16.83
N LEU A 74 0.06 -9.82 16.25
CA LEU A 74 -0.50 -9.85 14.90
C LEU A 74 -1.84 -9.12 14.85
N HIS A 75 -2.72 -9.38 15.81
CA HIS A 75 -4.06 -8.79 15.89
C HIS A 75 -3.99 -7.26 16.02
N GLU A 76 -3.09 -6.74 16.86
CA GLU A 76 -2.95 -5.30 17.09
C GLU A 76 -2.37 -4.55 15.89
N ARG A 77 -1.57 -5.22 15.05
CA ARG A 77 -0.77 -4.55 14.01
C ARG A 77 -1.36 -4.70 12.61
N SER A 78 -1.92 -5.86 12.29
CA SER A 78 -2.45 -6.17 10.94
C SER A 78 -3.46 -5.14 10.42
N PRO A 79 -4.40 -4.60 11.23
CA PRO A 79 -5.37 -3.60 10.75
C PRO A 79 -4.75 -2.29 10.26
N PHE A 80 -3.49 -2.01 10.64
CA PHE A 80 -2.82 -0.75 10.36
C PHE A 80 -1.83 -0.81 9.19
N ILE A 81 -1.68 -1.96 8.51
CA ILE A 81 -0.72 -2.14 7.41
C ILE A 81 -0.83 -1.01 6.37
N LEU A 82 -2.04 -0.66 5.95
CA LEU A 82 -2.27 0.40 4.96
C LEU A 82 -1.77 1.77 5.40
N LYS A 83 -1.78 2.06 6.70
CA LYS A 83 -1.33 3.36 7.23
C LYS A 83 0.20 3.49 7.24
N TRP A 84 0.94 2.40 7.00
CA TRP A 84 2.40 2.41 7.01
C TRP A 84 3.04 2.72 5.65
N PHE A 85 2.23 2.98 4.61
CA PHE A 85 2.71 3.29 3.26
C PHE A 85 2.21 4.66 2.77
N PRO A 86 2.49 5.77 3.48
CA PRO A 86 2.17 7.10 2.98
C PRO A 86 2.91 7.38 1.67
N LYS A 87 2.36 8.27 0.85
CA LYS A 87 2.99 8.73 -0.39
C LYS A 87 4.35 9.36 -0.07
N GLY A 88 5.37 9.08 -0.86
CA GLY A 88 6.74 9.56 -0.60
C GLY A 88 7.53 8.70 0.37
N SER A 89 6.98 7.58 0.87
CA SER A 89 7.73 6.58 1.67
C SER A 89 8.24 5.39 0.84
N GLY A 90 8.29 5.56 -0.50
CA GLY A 90 8.81 4.58 -1.44
C GLY A 90 10.30 4.72 -1.72
N PRO A 91 10.84 3.96 -2.69
CA PRO A 91 12.26 4.00 -3.05
C PRO A 91 12.76 5.39 -3.43
N GLU A 92 11.87 6.26 -3.93
CA GLU A 92 12.16 7.66 -4.24
C GLU A 92 12.60 8.49 -3.04
N ALA A 93 12.32 8.03 -1.81
CA ALA A 93 12.71 8.71 -0.57
C ALA A 93 14.23 8.65 -0.28
N GLY A 94 15.01 7.87 -1.03
CA GLY A 94 16.45 7.68 -0.82
C GLY A 94 16.83 6.85 0.40
N ALA A 95 15.85 6.42 1.22
CA ALA A 95 16.07 5.50 2.34
C ALA A 95 15.99 4.04 1.89
N LYS A 96 16.74 3.15 2.56
CA LYS A 96 16.72 1.72 2.25
C LYS A 96 15.33 1.13 2.50
N THR A 97 14.66 0.72 1.44
CA THR A 97 13.34 0.10 1.47
C THR A 97 13.24 -1.00 0.43
N TYR A 98 12.55 -2.09 0.78
CA TYR A 98 12.20 -3.17 -0.15
C TYR A 98 10.75 -3.04 -0.66
N ALA A 99 10.05 -1.97 -0.27
CA ALA A 99 8.72 -1.67 -0.77
C ALA A 99 8.80 -1.33 -2.26
N LEU A 100 8.13 -2.12 -3.11
CA LEU A 100 8.12 -1.90 -4.54
C LEU A 100 7.34 -0.61 -4.89
N PRO A 101 7.74 0.15 -5.92
CA PRO A 101 6.98 1.30 -6.41
C PRO A 101 5.52 0.96 -6.76
N ALA A 102 5.28 -0.30 -7.15
CA ALA A 102 3.96 -0.85 -7.46
C ALA A 102 2.93 -0.63 -6.33
N ILE A 103 3.35 -0.54 -5.06
CA ILE A 103 2.46 -0.25 -3.93
C ILE A 103 1.74 1.09 -4.12
N TRP A 104 2.43 2.11 -4.62
CA TRP A 104 1.83 3.44 -4.87
C TRP A 104 1.28 3.59 -6.29
N GLN A 105 1.86 2.91 -7.28
CA GLN A 105 1.35 2.94 -8.67
C GLN A 105 0.05 2.15 -8.83
N LYS A 106 -0.13 1.07 -8.05
CA LYS A 106 -1.30 0.19 -8.05
C LYS A 106 -1.92 0.12 -6.65
N GLY A 107 -2.24 1.29 -6.10
CA GLY A 107 -2.76 1.42 -4.73
C GLY A 107 -4.01 0.58 -4.47
N ASP A 108 -4.90 0.45 -5.46
CA ASP A 108 -6.12 -0.37 -5.32
C ASP A 108 -5.83 -1.87 -5.20
N ASP A 109 -4.89 -2.38 -6.01
CA ASP A 109 -4.46 -3.78 -5.92
C ASP A 109 -3.80 -4.07 -4.57
N PHE A 110 -3.02 -3.12 -4.06
CA PHE A 110 -2.41 -3.22 -2.74
C PHE A 110 -3.47 -3.19 -1.63
N ASN A 111 -4.42 -2.26 -1.70
CA ASN A 111 -5.53 -2.16 -0.74
C ASN A 111 -6.38 -3.43 -0.70
N LYS A 112 -6.63 -4.04 -1.86
CA LYS A 112 -7.36 -5.30 -1.97
C LYS A 112 -6.59 -6.44 -1.30
N GLN A 113 -5.29 -6.56 -1.57
CA GLN A 113 -4.44 -7.61 -0.99
C GLN A 113 -4.23 -7.42 0.52
N ALA A 114 -4.13 -6.19 1.01
CA ALA A 114 -3.90 -5.93 2.43
C ALA A 114 -5.14 -6.16 3.31
N ARG A 115 -6.33 -6.34 2.72
CA ARG A 115 -7.60 -6.55 3.41
C ARG A 115 -8.17 -7.96 3.26
N GLY A 116 -7.64 -8.73 2.31
CA GLY A 116 -8.06 -10.11 2.02
C GLY A 116 -7.20 -11.12 2.74
#